data_AF-A0A258C2D0-F1
#
_entry.id   AF-A0A258C2D0-F1
#
_cell.length_a   1.000
_cell.length_b   1.000
_cell.length_c   1.000
_cell.angle_alpha   90.00
_cell.angle_beta   90.00
_cell.angle_gamma   90.00
#
_symmetry.space_group_name_H-M   'P 1'
#
loop_
_entity.id
_entity.type
_entity.pdbx_description
1 polymer ?
#
loop_
_entity_poly.entity_id
_entity_poly.type
_entity_poly.pdbx_seq_one_letter_code
_entity_poly.pdbx_strand_id
1 'polypeptide(L)'
;MKHKQRLNSLLSRALQLTILCCGLLLSKAYSQTFSSDIPLLQPQHLTAEYWLAKVADADQVLLSVEQINEFNRQTFLQQPEMLAIAEIPMSRSASELSAVLQKVSAPPGSARFFADGRQLGPADWAPLLQQLNPEAIQPDNPTRFGLVTQRALMRAVPSELRVFNEAMALD
;
A
#
# COMPACT_ATOMS: atom_id res chain seq x y z
N MET A 1 -59.86 -36.09 -5.40
CA MET A 1 -58.71 -35.52 -4.64
C MET A 1 -57.33 -35.93 -5.18
N LYS A 2 -57.07 -37.18 -5.58
CA LYS A 2 -55.74 -37.64 -6.05
C LYS A 2 -55.20 -36.98 -7.34
N HIS A 3 -56.07 -36.45 -8.20
CA HIS A 3 -55.65 -35.86 -9.49
C HIS A 3 -55.05 -34.45 -9.37
N LYS A 4 -55.49 -33.64 -8.39
CA LYS A 4 -54.94 -32.28 -8.14
C LYS A 4 -53.55 -32.32 -7.49
N GLN A 5 -53.27 -33.33 -6.65
CA GLN A 5 -51.95 -33.51 -6.02
C GLN A 5 -50.85 -33.91 -7.01
N ARG A 6 -51.15 -34.73 -8.02
CA ARG A 6 -50.17 -35.11 -9.05
C ARG A 6 -49.78 -33.91 -9.93
N LEU A 7 -50.73 -33.06 -10.30
CA LEU A 7 -50.48 -31.87 -11.11
C LEU A 7 -49.61 -30.85 -10.35
N ASN A 8 -49.90 -30.61 -9.07
CA ASN A 8 -49.09 -29.71 -8.23
C ASN A 8 -47.67 -30.25 -7.96
N SER A 9 -47.47 -31.57 -7.92
CA SER A 9 -46.13 -32.17 -7.76
C SER A 9 -45.28 -32.08 -9.03
N LEU A 10 -45.91 -32.13 -10.20
CA LEU A 10 -45.24 -32.01 -11.50
C LEU A 10 -44.91 -30.55 -11.81
N LEU A 11 -45.80 -29.61 -11.45
CA LEU A 11 -45.55 -28.16 -11.53
C LEU A 11 -44.45 -27.71 -10.55
N SER A 12 -44.40 -28.28 -9.34
CA SER A 12 -43.36 -27.97 -8.35
C SER A 12 -41.98 -28.53 -8.75
N ARG A 13 -41.94 -29.72 -9.37
CA ARG A 13 -40.69 -30.30 -9.92
C ARG A 13 -40.21 -29.57 -11.16
N ALA A 14 -41.11 -29.12 -12.03
CA ALA A 14 -40.75 -28.28 -13.19
C ALA A 14 -40.25 -26.90 -12.75
N LEU A 15 -40.85 -26.30 -11.71
CA LEU A 15 -40.40 -25.01 -11.17
C LEU A 15 -39.04 -25.11 -10.44
N GLN A 16 -38.77 -26.24 -9.76
CA GLN A 16 -37.48 -26.49 -9.12
C GLN A 16 -36.35 -26.83 -10.12
N LEU A 17 -36.64 -27.48 -11.25
CA LEU A 17 -35.64 -27.73 -12.30
C LEU A 17 -35.24 -26.45 -13.04
N THR A 18 -36.17 -25.52 -13.25
CA THR A 18 -35.88 -24.25 -13.93
C THR A 18 -35.06 -23.29 -13.07
N ILE A 19 -35.26 -23.30 -11.74
CA ILE A 19 -34.48 -22.46 -10.81
C ILE A 19 -33.04 -22.98 -10.65
N LEU A 20 -32.82 -24.31 -10.75
CA LEU A 20 -31.47 -24.89 -10.73
C LEU A 20 -30.68 -24.61 -12.03
N CYS A 21 -31.36 -24.51 -13.18
CA CYS A 21 -30.70 -24.15 -14.45
C CYS A 21 -30.45 -22.63 -14.62
N CYS A 22 -31.23 -21.76 -13.98
CA CYS A 22 -31.02 -20.30 -14.08
C CYS A 22 -29.98 -19.75 -13.08
N GLY A 23 -29.73 -20.43 -11.95
CA GLY A 23 -28.71 -19.99 -10.97
C GLY A 23 -27.25 -20.21 -11.41
N LEU A 24 -27.02 -21.04 -12.43
CA LEU A 24 -25.67 -21.39 -12.91
C LEU A 24 -25.18 -20.55 -14.11
N LEU A 25 -26.01 -19.66 -14.66
CA LEU A 25 -25.69 -18.93 -15.90
C LEU A 25 -25.31 -17.44 -15.72
N LEU A 26 -25.22 -16.95 -14.47
CA LEU A 26 -24.84 -15.57 -14.17
C LEU A 26 -23.66 -15.49 -13.20
N SER A 27 -22.67 -16.34 -13.40
CA SER A 27 -21.28 -15.96 -13.13
C SER A 27 -20.60 -15.81 -14.47
N LYS A 28 -20.79 -14.67 -15.14
CA LYS A 28 -19.69 -14.13 -15.94
C LYS A 28 -18.60 -13.79 -14.93
N ALA A 29 -17.85 -14.79 -14.50
CA ALA A 29 -16.47 -14.57 -14.14
C ALA A 29 -15.89 -13.93 -15.39
N TYR A 30 -15.70 -12.62 -15.35
CA TYR A 30 -14.83 -11.96 -16.29
C TYR A 30 -13.47 -12.64 -16.08
N SER A 31 -13.19 -13.69 -16.86
CA SER A 31 -11.82 -14.05 -17.14
C SER A 31 -11.26 -12.86 -17.89
N GLN A 32 -10.72 -11.91 -17.13
CA GLN A 32 -9.80 -10.93 -17.69
C GLN A 32 -8.71 -11.77 -18.32
N THR A 33 -8.66 -11.81 -19.64
CA THR A 33 -7.55 -12.45 -20.35
C THR A 33 -6.30 -11.73 -19.87
N PHE A 34 -5.38 -12.49 -19.26
CA PHE A 34 -4.13 -11.91 -18.82
C PHE A 34 -3.44 -11.25 -20.01
N SER A 35 -3.16 -9.96 -19.88
CA SER A 35 -2.44 -9.16 -20.85
C SER A 35 -1.23 -8.57 -20.15
N SER A 36 -0.08 -8.64 -20.81
CA SER A 36 1.16 -8.04 -20.31
C SER A 36 1.93 -7.44 -21.47
N ASP A 37 2.45 -6.24 -21.23
CA ASP A 37 3.38 -5.58 -22.14
C ASP A 37 4.81 -6.14 -22.03
N ILE A 38 5.04 -7.12 -21.13
CA ILE A 38 6.28 -7.85 -21.00
C ILE A 38 6.23 -9.10 -21.89
N PRO A 39 7.09 -9.19 -22.93
CA PRO A 39 7.12 -10.35 -23.81
C PRO A 39 7.28 -11.66 -23.04
N LEU A 40 6.54 -12.70 -23.45
CA LEU A 40 6.58 -14.06 -22.89
C LEU A 40 6.14 -14.20 -21.43
N LEU A 41 5.68 -13.12 -20.76
CA LEU A 41 5.10 -13.24 -19.43
C LEU A 41 3.79 -14.02 -19.52
N GLN A 42 3.65 -15.03 -18.67
CA GLN A 42 2.46 -15.86 -18.56
C GLN A 42 1.93 -15.77 -17.12
N PRO A 43 0.63 -15.97 -16.88
CA PRO A 43 0.04 -15.85 -15.53
C PRO A 43 0.77 -16.65 -14.46
N GLN A 44 1.21 -17.86 -14.79
CA GLN A 44 1.94 -18.75 -13.87
C GLN A 44 3.26 -18.15 -13.36
N HIS A 45 3.91 -17.27 -14.13
CA HIS A 45 5.16 -16.61 -13.73
C HIS A 45 4.95 -15.63 -12.57
N LEU A 46 3.71 -15.25 -12.25
CA LEU A 46 3.36 -14.35 -11.14
C LEU A 46 3.16 -15.08 -9.81
N THR A 47 3.34 -16.40 -9.79
CA THR A 47 3.20 -17.24 -8.61
C THR A 47 4.56 -17.76 -8.17
N ALA A 48 4.78 -17.84 -6.86
CA ALA A 48 6.04 -18.34 -6.32
C ALA A 48 6.24 -19.83 -6.68
N GLU A 49 5.15 -20.58 -6.72
CA GLU A 49 5.09 -22.02 -6.98
C GLU A 49 5.72 -22.40 -8.32
N TYR A 50 5.48 -21.62 -9.37
CA TYR A 50 6.08 -21.84 -10.69
C TYR A 50 7.61 -21.80 -10.64
N TRP A 51 8.17 -20.87 -9.87
CA TRP A 51 9.62 -20.69 -9.75
C TRP A 51 10.22 -21.73 -8.81
N LEU A 52 9.54 -22.05 -7.70
CA LEU A 52 9.97 -23.11 -6.78
C LEU A 52 10.05 -24.47 -7.48
N ALA A 53 9.09 -24.81 -8.34
CA ALA A 53 9.09 -26.06 -9.11
C ALA A 53 10.28 -26.18 -10.11
N LYS A 54 11.03 -25.10 -10.34
CA LYS A 54 12.20 -25.07 -11.23
C LYS A 54 13.53 -25.09 -10.50
N VAL A 55 13.52 -25.05 -9.18
CA VAL A 55 14.73 -25.13 -8.34
C VAL A 55 14.82 -26.54 -7.77
N ALA A 56 16.02 -27.13 -7.81
CA ALA A 56 16.23 -28.51 -7.36
C ALA A 56 15.95 -28.69 -5.86
N ASP A 57 16.39 -27.74 -5.04
CA ASP A 57 16.29 -27.79 -3.58
C ASP A 57 15.34 -26.70 -3.06
N ALA A 58 14.11 -26.67 -3.59
CA ALA A 58 13.11 -25.65 -3.23
C ALA A 58 12.78 -25.60 -1.73
N ASP A 59 12.94 -26.72 -1.02
CA ASP A 59 12.71 -26.86 0.42
C ASP A 59 13.98 -26.59 1.27
N GLN A 60 15.06 -26.11 0.66
CA GLN A 60 16.30 -25.81 1.38
C GLN A 60 16.06 -24.71 2.42
N VAL A 61 16.45 -24.99 3.66
CA VAL A 61 16.50 -23.97 4.71
C VAL A 61 17.59 -22.95 4.38
N LEU A 62 17.19 -21.70 4.10
CA LEU A 62 18.11 -20.62 3.73
C LEU A 62 18.86 -20.03 4.93
N LEU A 63 18.19 -19.90 6.07
CA LEU A 63 18.75 -19.35 7.31
C LEU A 63 18.27 -20.18 8.51
N SER A 64 19.20 -20.54 9.40
CA SER A 64 18.86 -21.06 10.72
C SER A 64 18.24 -19.97 11.60
N VAL A 65 17.66 -20.36 12.74
CA VAL A 65 17.11 -19.41 13.72
C VAL A 65 18.19 -18.45 14.22
N GLU A 66 19.40 -18.93 14.45
CA GLU A 66 20.55 -18.13 14.87
C GLU A 66 20.93 -17.12 13.79
N GLN A 67 20.93 -17.54 12.53
CA GLN A 67 21.23 -16.66 11.39
C GLN A 67 20.13 -15.61 11.18
N ILE A 68 18.86 -15.95 11.40
CA ILE A 68 17.73 -14.98 11.37
C ILE A 68 17.89 -13.94 12.47
N ASN A 69 18.22 -14.36 13.69
CA ASN A 69 18.41 -13.44 14.81
C ASN A 69 19.57 -12.47 14.55
N GLU A 70 20.68 -12.98 14.02
CA GLU A 70 21.81 -12.13 13.63
C GLU A 70 21.43 -11.19 12.49
N PHE A 71 20.71 -11.66 11.47
CA PHE A 71 20.24 -10.83 10.37
C PHE A 71 19.32 -9.70 10.86
N ASN A 72 18.38 -9.99 11.75
CA ASN A 72 17.50 -8.99 12.36
C ASN A 72 18.30 -7.96 13.15
N ARG A 73 19.28 -8.41 13.96
CA ARG A 73 20.16 -7.51 14.71
C ARG A 73 20.93 -6.58 13.77
N GLN A 74 21.48 -7.11 12.67
CA GLN A 74 22.17 -6.32 11.66
C GLN A 74 21.23 -5.32 10.98
N THR A 75 19.98 -5.71 10.73
CA THR A 75 18.97 -4.82 10.14
C THR A 75 18.75 -3.58 11.02
N PHE A 76 18.56 -3.77 12.33
CA PHE A 76 18.44 -2.66 13.29
C PHE A 76 19.70 -1.79 13.38
N LEU A 77 20.89 -2.35 13.19
CA LEU A 77 22.13 -1.58 13.18
C LEU A 77 22.32 -0.75 11.91
N GLN A 78 21.81 -1.22 10.78
CA GLN A 78 22.05 -0.60 9.47
C GLN A 78 20.93 0.36 9.06
N GLN A 79 19.72 0.16 9.55
CA GLN A 79 18.55 0.97 9.20
C GLN A 79 18.20 1.94 10.33
N PRO A 80 18.59 3.22 10.25
CA PRO A 80 18.36 4.19 11.34
C PRO A 80 16.88 4.47 11.62
N GLU A 81 15.98 4.12 10.70
CA GLU A 81 14.54 4.20 10.88
C GLU A 81 13.97 3.07 11.75
N MET A 82 14.69 1.95 11.88
CA MET A 82 14.32 0.83 12.72
C MET A 82 14.83 1.04 14.15
N LEU A 83 14.02 1.70 14.97
CA LEU A 83 14.33 1.93 16.38
C LEU A 83 13.60 0.91 17.26
N ALA A 84 14.31 0.36 18.25
CA ALA A 84 13.65 -0.37 19.33
C ALA A 84 12.75 0.59 20.11
N ILE A 85 11.51 0.19 20.40
CA ILE A 85 10.53 1.07 21.08
C ILE A 85 11.07 1.61 22.41
N ALA A 86 11.83 0.77 23.14
CA ALA A 86 12.44 1.14 24.41
C ALA A 86 13.55 2.21 24.30
N GLU A 87 14.10 2.41 23.10
CA GLU A 87 15.17 3.37 22.82
C GLU A 87 14.62 4.70 22.25
N ILE A 88 13.32 4.78 21.96
CA ILE A 88 12.70 6.01 21.45
C ILE A 88 12.67 7.06 22.57
N PRO A 89 13.22 8.27 22.35
CA PRO A 89 13.16 9.35 23.32
C PRO A 89 11.73 9.66 23.74
N MET A 90 11.49 9.84 25.04
CA MET A 90 10.15 10.15 25.57
C MET A 90 9.74 11.62 25.41
N SER A 91 10.67 12.49 25.01
CA SER A 91 10.39 13.83 24.50
C SER A 91 11.46 14.28 23.51
N ARG A 92 11.17 15.35 22.78
CA ARG A 92 12.13 16.05 21.91
C ARG A 92 12.07 17.55 22.13
N SER A 93 13.23 18.19 22.08
CA SER A 93 13.36 19.64 22.09
C SER A 93 12.76 20.27 20.82
N ALA A 94 12.45 21.57 20.91
CA ALA A 94 12.05 22.36 19.74
C ALA A 94 13.06 22.27 18.59
N SER A 95 14.37 22.32 18.89
CA SER A 95 15.43 22.29 17.88
C SER A 95 15.50 20.95 17.15
N GLU A 96 15.34 19.83 17.86
CA GLU A 96 15.34 18.50 17.26
C GLU A 96 14.15 18.30 16.33
N LEU A 97 12.94 18.67 16.77
CA LEU A 97 11.74 18.57 15.92
C LEU A 97 11.81 19.52 14.72
N SER A 98 12.29 20.75 14.92
CA SER A 98 12.45 21.71 13.83
C SER A 98 13.44 21.20 12.78
N ALA A 99 14.55 20.58 13.19
CA ALA A 99 15.51 19.98 12.28
C ALA A 99 14.90 18.83 11.46
N VAL A 100 14.09 17.97 12.09
CA VAL A 100 13.35 16.90 11.39
C VAL A 100 12.37 17.50 10.37
N LEU A 101 11.58 18.50 10.78
CA LEU A 101 10.61 19.15 9.90
C LEU A 101 11.29 19.80 8.68
N GLN A 102 12.40 20.51 8.89
CA GLN A 102 13.17 21.11 7.80
C GLN A 102 13.78 20.06 6.87
N LYS A 103 14.30 18.96 7.42
CA LYS A 103 14.89 17.87 6.61
C LYS A 103 13.84 17.19 5.72
N VAL A 104 12.62 17.00 6.21
CA VAL A 104 11.57 16.25 5.51
C VAL A 104 10.72 17.12 4.59
N SER A 105 10.42 18.35 5.01
CA SER A 105 9.37 19.18 4.40
C SER A 105 9.88 20.43 3.67
N ALA A 106 11.20 20.61 3.54
CA ALA A 106 11.74 21.72 2.75
C ALA A 106 11.34 21.61 1.26
N PRO A 107 11.07 22.75 0.59
CA PRO A 107 10.88 22.74 -0.86
C PRO A 107 12.07 22.07 -1.57
N PRO A 108 11.81 21.14 -2.50
CA PRO A 108 12.89 20.50 -3.25
C PRO A 108 13.71 21.53 -4.03
N GLY A 109 15.02 21.35 -4.10
CA GLY A 109 15.90 22.20 -4.92
C GLY A 109 15.69 22.04 -6.43
N SER A 110 15.05 20.96 -6.87
CA SER A 110 14.68 20.75 -8.27
C SER A 110 13.27 21.27 -8.54
N ALA A 111 13.06 21.76 -9.78
CA ALA A 111 11.76 22.25 -10.21
C ALA A 111 10.65 21.19 -10.00
N ARG A 112 9.47 21.68 -9.64
CA ARG A 112 8.25 20.89 -9.50
C ARG A 112 7.15 21.54 -10.32
N PHE A 113 6.28 20.70 -10.87
CA PHE A 113 5.25 21.11 -11.80
C PHE A 113 3.88 20.59 -11.35
N PHE A 114 2.85 21.36 -11.65
CA PHE A 114 1.46 20.89 -11.62
C PHE A 114 1.21 19.95 -12.79
N ALA A 115 0.13 19.17 -12.73
CA ALA A 115 -0.24 18.24 -13.80
C ALA A 115 -0.48 18.93 -15.17
N ASP A 116 -0.77 20.24 -15.17
CA ASP A 116 -0.93 21.05 -16.37
C ASP A 116 0.40 21.56 -16.96
N GLY A 117 1.53 21.20 -16.35
CA GLY A 117 2.88 21.61 -16.77
C GLY A 117 3.33 22.96 -16.23
N ARG A 118 2.51 23.68 -15.45
CA ARG A 118 2.94 24.93 -14.81
C ARG A 118 3.95 24.63 -13.70
N GLN A 119 5.08 25.33 -13.69
CA GLN A 119 6.04 25.22 -12.59
C GLN A 119 5.50 25.86 -11.31
N LEU A 120 5.75 25.21 -10.17
CA LEU A 120 5.47 25.75 -8.84
C LEU A 120 6.44 26.88 -8.51
N GLY A 121 5.88 28.05 -8.22
CA GLY A 121 6.62 29.21 -7.72
C GLY A 121 6.55 29.36 -6.19
N PRO A 122 7.24 30.35 -5.63
CA PRO A 122 7.22 30.63 -4.18
C PRO A 122 5.80 30.82 -3.61
N ALA A 123 4.89 31.43 -4.38
CA ALA A 123 3.50 31.65 -3.98
C ALA A 123 2.70 30.34 -3.88
N ASP A 124 3.02 29.32 -4.70
CA ASP A 124 2.39 28.01 -4.62
C ASP A 124 2.91 27.21 -3.41
N TRP A 125 4.19 27.38 -3.05
CA TRP A 125 4.82 26.70 -1.91
C TRP A 125 4.42 27.28 -0.55
N ALA A 126 4.27 28.60 -0.45
CA ALA A 126 3.97 29.29 0.80
C ALA A 126 2.80 28.69 1.60
N PRO A 127 1.60 28.44 1.02
CA PRO A 127 0.48 27.85 1.77
C PRO A 127 0.77 26.42 2.24
N LEU A 128 1.52 25.62 1.47
CA LEU A 128 1.88 24.24 1.85
C LEU A 128 2.81 24.23 3.07
N LEU A 129 3.77 25.16 3.10
CA LEU A 129 4.71 25.29 4.23
C LEU A 129 4.02 25.84 5.48
N GLN A 130 3.03 26.73 5.32
CA GLN A 130 2.22 27.22 6.45
C GLN A 130 1.42 26.09 7.13
N GLN A 131 0.94 25.10 6.38
CA GLN A 131 0.22 23.95 6.94
C GLN A 131 1.08 23.08 7.88
N LEU A 132 2.41 23.19 7.82
CA LEU A 132 3.32 22.50 8.74
C LEU A 132 3.24 23.05 10.17
N ASN A 133 2.71 24.28 10.33
CA ASN A 133 2.54 24.96 11.62
C ASN A 133 3.78 24.92 12.53
N PRO A 134 4.97 25.34 12.04
CA PRO A 134 6.22 25.26 12.80
C PRO A 134 6.18 26.08 14.10
N GLU A 135 5.39 27.15 14.13
CA GLU A 135 5.23 28.04 15.29
C GLU A 135 4.57 27.35 16.49
N ALA A 136 3.91 26.20 16.29
CA ALA A 136 3.28 25.45 17.38
C ALA A 136 4.23 24.48 18.11
N ILE A 137 5.47 24.31 17.61
CA ILE A 137 6.48 23.46 18.25
C ILE A 137 6.83 24.05 19.62
N GLN A 138 6.64 23.26 20.67
CA GLN A 138 6.90 23.69 22.05
C GLN A 138 8.38 23.54 22.41
N PRO A 139 8.87 24.20 23.48
CA PRO A 139 10.23 23.96 23.98
C PRO A 139 10.52 22.48 24.30
N ASP A 140 9.52 21.77 24.85
CA ASP A 140 9.54 20.32 25.11
C ASP A 140 8.29 19.67 24.50
N ASN A 141 8.50 18.60 23.73
CA ASN A 141 7.44 17.90 23.00
C ASN A 141 7.44 16.42 23.36
N PRO A 142 6.55 15.98 24.26
CA PRO A 142 6.46 14.59 24.69
C PRO A 142 6.10 13.63 23.56
N THR A 143 6.78 12.49 23.50
CA THR A 143 6.48 11.41 22.56
C THR A 143 5.12 10.80 22.85
N ARG A 144 4.39 10.48 21.77
CA ARG A 144 3.12 9.75 21.80
C ARG A 144 3.27 8.55 20.88
N PHE A 145 3.08 7.36 21.42
CA PHE A 145 3.08 6.14 20.62
C PHE A 145 1.75 6.00 19.89
N GLY A 146 1.82 5.63 18.62
CA GLY A 146 0.66 5.41 17.77
C GLY A 146 0.83 4.13 16.95
N LEU A 147 -0.30 3.58 16.51
CA LEU A 147 -0.34 2.42 15.62
C LEU A 147 -1.12 2.81 14.36
N VAL A 148 -0.55 2.51 13.20
CA VAL A 148 -1.25 2.68 11.91
C VAL A 148 -2.29 1.56 11.77
N THR A 149 -3.57 1.92 11.77
CA THR A 149 -4.69 0.96 11.72
C THR A 149 -5.23 0.70 10.32
N GLN A 150 -4.84 1.53 9.35
CA GLN A 150 -5.22 1.43 7.95
C GLN A 150 -4.07 1.90 7.06
N ARG A 151 -3.98 1.38 5.83
CA ARG A 151 -2.98 1.83 4.87
C ARG A 151 -3.13 3.34 4.62
N ALA A 152 -2.04 4.07 4.74
CA ALA A 152 -2.00 5.52 4.54
C ALA A 152 -0.75 5.90 3.73
N LEU A 153 -0.81 7.07 3.11
CA LEU A 153 0.32 7.66 2.39
C LEU A 153 1.12 8.54 3.34
N MET A 154 2.43 8.30 3.45
CA MET A 154 3.34 9.21 4.13
C MET A 154 3.66 10.38 3.20
N ARG A 155 3.56 11.61 3.72
CA ARG A 155 3.73 12.84 2.92
C ARG A 155 4.73 13.77 3.58
N ALA A 156 5.52 14.47 2.76
CA ALA A 156 6.46 15.50 3.22
C ALA A 156 5.73 16.76 3.72
N VAL A 157 4.63 17.14 3.08
CA VAL A 157 3.72 18.21 3.49
C VAL A 157 2.31 17.64 3.65
N PRO A 158 1.51 18.11 4.62
CA PRO A 158 0.18 17.57 4.92
C PRO A 158 -0.87 18.06 3.89
N SER A 159 -0.63 17.77 2.61
CA SER A 159 -1.46 18.19 1.49
C SER A 159 -1.72 17.03 0.51
N GLU A 160 -2.92 17.04 -0.06
CA GLU A 160 -3.30 16.13 -1.14
C GLU A 160 -2.74 16.56 -2.51
N LEU A 161 -2.13 17.75 -2.60
CA LEU A 161 -1.55 18.25 -3.83
C LEU A 161 -0.43 17.33 -4.33
N ARG A 162 -0.61 16.81 -5.57
CA ARG A 162 0.44 16.10 -6.29
C ARG A 162 1.25 17.11 -7.11
N VAL A 163 2.58 16.96 -7.06
CA VAL A 163 3.52 17.74 -7.85
C VAL A 163 4.51 16.79 -8.50
N PHE A 164 4.93 17.13 -9.71
CA PHE A 164 5.69 16.24 -10.57
C PHE A 164 7.08 16.80 -10.82
N ASN A 165 8.03 15.91 -11.14
CA ASN A 165 9.31 16.33 -11.69
C ASN A 165 9.14 16.75 -13.16
N GLU A 166 10.22 17.22 -13.79
CA GLU A 166 10.23 17.68 -15.19
C GLU A 166 9.79 16.60 -16.19
N ALA A 167 10.01 15.33 -15.88
CA ALA A 167 9.56 14.21 -16.72
C ALA A 167 8.04 14.01 -16.73
N MET A 168 7.30 14.69 -15.83
CA MET A 168 5.84 14.67 -15.81
C MET A 168 5.25 13.26 -15.80
N ALA A 169 5.84 12.35 -15.04
CA ALA A 169 5.29 11.01 -14.81
C ALA A 169 3.98 11.13 -14.00
N LEU A 170 2.85 11.25 -14.71
CA LEU A 170 1.50 11.46 -14.14
C LEU A 170 0.81 10.14 -13.74
N ASP A 171 1.39 9.02 -14.17
CA ASP A 171 0.96 7.64 -14.03
C ASP A 171 0.91 7.13 -12.58
#